data_AF-A0A8I2C8Q6-F1
#
_entry.id   AF-A0A8I2C8Q6-F1
#
_cell.length_a   1.000
_cell.length_b   1.000
_cell.length_c   1.000
_cell.angle_alpha   90.00
_cell.angle_beta   90.00
_cell.angle_gamma   90.00
#
_symmetry.space_group_name_H-M   'P 1'
#
loop_
_entity.id
_entity.type
_entity.pdbx_description
1 polymer ?
#
loop_
_entity_poly.entity_id
_entity_poly.type
_entity_poly.pdbx_seq_one_letter_code
_entity_poly.pdbx_strand_id
1 'polypeptide(L)'
;MTRRTYRGNGCLQERISDEICRRRAVDRDVRSRHDDRRRRAQNLAGTTINAMADHAASQFDQAARKRDLLDGPEEFRAFRADR
;
A
#
# COMPACT_ATOMS: atom_id res chain seq x y z
N MET A 1 -23.11 0.63 2.36
CA MET A 1 -23.04 2.06 1.99
C MET A 1 -24.23 2.40 1.11
N THR A 2 -25.27 3.01 1.67
CA THR A 2 -26.47 3.43 0.95
C THR A 2 -26.13 4.62 0.05
N ARG A 3 -26.26 4.45 -1.27
CA ARG A 3 -26.07 5.52 -2.24
C ARG A 3 -27.21 6.53 -2.09
N ARG A 4 -26.91 7.69 -1.52
CA ARG A 4 -27.84 8.82 -1.43
C ARG A 4 -28.04 9.38 -2.84
N THR A 5 -29.16 9.08 -3.49
CA THR A 5 -29.53 9.64 -4.79
C THR A 5 -29.88 11.11 -4.60
N TYR A 6 -29.11 11.99 -5.26
CA TYR A 6 -29.15 13.44 -5.04
C TYR A 6 -30.36 14.08 -5.73
N ARG A 7 -31.26 14.72 -4.97
CA ARG A 7 -32.21 15.72 -5.50
C ARG A 7 -31.44 17.03 -5.62
N GLY A 8 -31.09 17.43 -6.85
CA GLY A 8 -30.41 18.69 -7.10
C GLY A 8 -31.30 19.88 -6.74
N ASN A 9 -30.91 20.64 -5.71
CA ASN A 9 -31.40 22.00 -5.40
C ASN A 9 -30.42 22.77 -4.46
N GLY A 10 -29.14 22.37 -4.41
CA GLY A 10 -28.15 22.97 -3.51
C GLY A 10 -27.42 24.18 -4.11
N CYS A 11 -27.01 25.13 -3.26
CA CYS A 11 -26.28 26.33 -3.68
C CYS A 11 -24.87 25.98 -4.21
N LEU A 12 -24.22 26.91 -4.95
CA LEU A 12 -22.90 26.68 -5.56
C LEU A 12 -21.87 26.13 -4.55
N GLN A 13 -21.94 26.58 -3.30
CA GLN A 13 -21.03 26.23 -2.21
C GLN A 13 -21.15 24.76 -1.78
N GLU A 14 -22.37 24.20 -1.76
CA GLU A 14 -22.62 22.79 -1.48
C GLU A 14 -22.07 21.90 -2.60
N ARG A 15 -22.28 22.31 -3.86
CA ARG A 15 -21.76 21.58 -5.03
C ARG A 15 -20.23 21.49 -5.03
N ILE A 16 -19.54 22.59 -4.69
CA ILE A 16 -18.08 22.62 -4.57
C ILE A 16 -17.63 21.71 -3.42
N SER A 17 -18.29 21.79 -2.27
CA SER A 17 -17.98 20.96 -1.11
C SER A 17 -18.10 19.47 -1.42
N ASP A 18 -19.16 19.08 -2.12
CA ASP A 18 -19.39 17.69 -2.54
C ASP A 18 -18.40 17.20 -3.59
N GLU A 19 -18.01 18.06 -4.53
CA GLU A 19 -16.97 17.74 -5.51
C GLU A 19 -15.61 17.52 -4.83
N ILE A 20 -15.24 18.34 -3.84
CA ILE A 20 -14.02 18.16 -3.04
C ILE A 20 -14.08 16.83 -2.28
N CYS A 21 -15.21 16.50 -1.66
CA CYS A 21 -15.41 15.23 -0.96
C CYS A 21 -15.28 14.03 -1.91
N ARG A 22 -15.86 14.11 -3.11
CA ARG A 22 -15.74 13.05 -4.13
C ARG A 22 -14.30 12.86 -4.59
N ARG A 23 -13.57 13.94 -4.89
CA ARG A 23 -12.15 13.87 -5.29
C ARG A 23 -11.29 13.23 -4.20
N ARG A 24 -11.47 13.65 -2.95
CA ARG A 24 -10.77 13.05 -1.79
C ARG A 24 -11.08 11.55 -1.64
N ALA A 25 -12.31 11.12 -1.89
CA ALA A 25 -12.68 9.71 -1.84
C ALA A 25 -12.00 8.89 -2.95
N VAL A 26 -11.91 9.44 -4.16
CA VAL A 26 -11.18 8.82 -5.29
C VAL A 26 -9.69 8.71 -4.96
N ASP A 27 -9.06 9.78 -4.45
CA ASP A 27 -7.65 9.76 -4.08
C ASP A 27 -7.35 8.70 -3.00
N ARG A 28 -8.24 8.56 -2.01
CA ARG A 28 -8.13 7.52 -0.98
C ARG A 28 -8.23 6.11 -1.57
N ASP A 29 -9.18 5.87 -2.47
CA ASP A 29 -9.32 4.57 -3.14
C ASP A 29 -8.09 4.22 -3.98
N VAL A 30 -7.55 5.20 -4.72
CA VAL A 30 -6.29 5.02 -5.47
C VAL A 30 -5.13 4.64 -4.55
N ARG A 31 -4.95 5.34 -3.43
CA ARG A 31 -3.90 5.02 -2.44
C ARG A 31 -4.10 3.62 -1.85
N SER A 32 -5.32 3.27 -1.46
CA SER A 32 -5.65 1.94 -0.92
C SER A 32 -5.28 0.82 -1.91
N ARG A 33 -5.65 0.99 -3.19
CA ARG A 33 -5.31 0.00 -4.24
C ARG A 33 -3.81 -0.11 -4.47
N HIS A 34 -3.07 0.99 -4.35
CA HIS A 34 -1.62 0.98 -4.44
C HIS A 34 -0.99 0.18 -3.28
N ASP A 35 -1.45 0.41 -2.05
CA ASP A 35 -0.99 -0.34 -0.89
C ASP A 35 -1.29 -1.84 -1.00
N ASP A 36 -2.46 -2.22 -1.48
CA ASP A 36 -2.81 -3.63 -1.72
C ASP A 36 -1.92 -4.27 -2.79
N ARG A 37 -1.59 -3.54 -3.86
CA ARG A 37 -0.64 -4.01 -4.88
C ARG A 37 0.76 -4.19 -4.30
N ARG A 38 1.23 -3.23 -3.49
CA ARG A 38 2.54 -3.31 -2.81
C ARG A 38 2.61 -4.53 -1.91
N ARG A 39 1.60 -4.76 -1.06
CA ARG A 39 1.52 -5.95 -0.19
C ARG A 39 1.54 -7.26 -0.98
N ARG A 40 0.79 -7.34 -2.08
CA ARG A 40 0.81 -8.53 -2.96
C ARG A 40 2.19 -8.79 -3.56
N ALA A 41 2.87 -7.74 -4.04
CA ALA A 41 4.22 -7.87 -4.57
C ALA A 41 5.22 -8.36 -3.51
N GLN A 42 5.16 -7.80 -2.30
CA GLN A 42 5.99 -8.24 -1.17
C GLN A 42 5.74 -9.70 -0.80
N ASN A 43 4.47 -10.13 -0.77
CA ASN A 43 4.14 -11.53 -0.50
C ASN A 43 4.71 -12.47 -1.58
N LEU A 44 4.59 -12.12 -2.86
CA LEU A 44 5.07 -12.94 -3.97
C LEU A 44 6.60 -13.01 -4.01
N ALA A 45 7.29 -11.90 -3.74
CA ALA A 45 8.73 -11.90 -3.57
C ALA A 45 9.12 -12.77 -2.37
N GLY A 46 8.44 -12.61 -1.23
CA GLY A 46 8.71 -13.36 0.00
C GLY A 46 8.53 -14.87 -0.13
N THR A 47 7.53 -15.32 -0.90
CA THR A 47 7.33 -16.75 -1.19
C THR A 47 8.39 -17.30 -2.12
N THR A 48 8.80 -16.53 -3.14
CA THR A 48 9.85 -16.92 -4.07
C THR A 48 11.20 -17.05 -3.36
N ILE A 49 11.53 -16.10 -2.47
CA ILE A 49 12.76 -16.14 -1.66
C ILE A 49 12.78 -17.36 -0.74
N ASN A 50 11.64 -17.68 -0.11
CA ASN A 50 11.53 -18.90 0.70
C ASN A 50 11.81 -20.17 -0.11
N ALA A 51 11.37 -20.22 -1.37
CA ALA A 51 11.61 -21.36 -2.25
C ALA A 51 13.08 -21.46 -2.73
N MET A 52 13.77 -20.32 -2.81
CA MET A 52 15.19 -20.24 -3.17
C MET A 52 16.13 -20.36 -1.95
N ALA A 53 15.60 -20.66 -0.77
CA ALA A 53 16.37 -20.61 0.47
C ALA A 53 17.56 -21.58 0.44
N ASP A 54 18.75 -21.01 0.65
CA ASP A 54 19.99 -21.78 0.81
C ASP A 54 19.97 -22.47 2.18
N HIS A 55 19.70 -23.78 2.16
CA HIS A 55 19.70 -24.63 3.35
C HIS A 55 21.05 -24.72 4.07
N ALA A 56 22.15 -24.26 3.46
CA ALA A 56 23.45 -24.18 4.12
C ALA A 56 23.52 -23.06 5.17
N ALA A 57 22.64 -22.05 5.10
CA ALA A 57 22.58 -20.98 6.09
C ALA A 57 21.61 -21.28 7.23
N SER A 58 21.88 -20.72 8.42
CA SER A 58 20.98 -20.87 9.56
C SER A 58 19.61 -20.22 9.28
N GLN A 59 18.56 -20.69 9.95
CA GLN A 59 17.22 -20.10 9.83
C GLN A 59 17.19 -18.61 10.20
N PHE A 60 18.04 -18.20 11.15
CA PHE A 60 18.18 -16.81 11.55
C PHE A 60 18.74 -15.95 10.40
N ASP A 61 19.82 -16.41 9.75
CA ASP A 61 20.45 -15.69 8.64
C ASP A 61 19.56 -15.67 7.39
N GLN A 62 18.77 -16.72 7.17
CA GLN A 62 17.74 -16.72 6.12
C GLN A 62 16.64 -15.68 6.40
N ALA A 63 16.16 -15.60 7.64
CA ALA A 63 15.13 -14.64 8.04
C ALA A 63 15.64 -13.19 7.93
N ALA A 64 16.86 -12.91 8.39
CA ALA A 64 17.49 -11.60 8.29
C ALA A 64 17.63 -11.15 6.83
N ARG A 65 18.21 -11.99 5.96
CA ARG A 65 18.37 -11.67 4.52
C ARG A 65 17.03 -11.49 3.81
N LYS A 66 16.02 -12.30 4.15
CA LYS A 66 14.66 -12.13 3.61
C LYS A 66 14.07 -10.78 4.01
N ARG A 67 14.22 -10.38 5.27
CA ARG A 67 13.75 -9.09 5.76
C ARG A 67 14.43 -7.94 5.01
N ASP A 68 15.75 -8.00 4.86
CA ASP A 68 16.51 -6.94 4.17
C ASP A 68 16.15 -6.85 2.68
N LEU A 69 15.77 -7.96 2.05
CA LEU A 69 15.31 -7.96 0.66
C LEU A 69 13.88 -7.41 0.49
N LEU A 70 12.98 -7.67 1.43
CA LEU A 70 11.59 -7.20 1.38
C LEU A 70 11.43 -5.75 1.85
N ASP A 71 12.13 -5.39 2.92
CA ASP A 71 12.00 -4.10 3.59
C ASP A 71 13.17 -3.15 3.31
N GLY A 72 14.21 -3.63 2.63
CA GLY A 72 15.50 -2.94 2.59
C GLY A 72 16.28 -3.11 3.89
N PRO A 73 17.62 -2.96 3.84
CA PRO A 73 18.46 -2.94 5.04
C PRO A 73 18.05 -1.80 5.98
N GLU A 74 18.25 -1.99 7.28
CA GLU A 74 17.81 -1.03 8.29
C GLU A 74 18.45 0.36 8.12
N GLU A 75 19.69 0.40 7.66
CA GLU A 75 20.46 1.63 7.43
C GLU A 75 19.79 2.53 6.38
N PHE A 76 19.03 1.95 5.45
CA PHE A 76 18.36 2.68 4.37
C PHE A 76 16.88 2.95 4.65
N ARG A 77 16.31 2.41 5.74
CA ARG A 77 14.89 2.62 6.08
C ARG A 77 14.55 4.10 6.29
N ALA A 78 15.48 4.90 6.78
CA ALA A 78 15.29 6.34 6.99
C ALA A 78 15.20 7.14 5.67
N PHE A 79 15.72 6.60 4.57
CA PHE A 79 15.77 7.26 3.25
C PHE A 79 14.66 6.79 2.30
N ARG A 80 13.77 5.89 2.76
CA ARG A 80 12.66 5.38 1.96
C ARG A 80 11.61 6.46 1.75
N ALA A 81 11.46 6.90 0.50
CA ALA A 81 10.45 7.88 0.08
C ALA A 81 9.02 7.31 0.03
N ASP A 82 8.84 5.99 0.15
CA ASP A 82 7.54 5.32 0.11
C ASP A 82 6.88 5.14 1.50
N ARG A 83 7.42 5.80 2.53
CA ARG A 83 6.89 5.82 3.89
C ARG A 83 6.10 7.09 4.19
#